data_AF-W0A632-F1
#
_entry.id   AF-W0A632-F1
#
_cell.length_a   1.000
_cell.length_b   1.000
_cell.length_c   1.000
_cell.angle_alpha   90.00
_cell.angle_beta   90.00
_cell.angle_gamma   90.00
#
_symmetry.space_group_name_H-M   'P 1'
#
loop_
_entity.id
_entity.type
_entity.pdbx_description
1 polymer ?
#
loop_
_entity_poly.entity_id
_entity_poly.type
_entity_poly.pdbx_seq_one_letter_code
_entity_poly.pdbx_strand_id
1 'polypeptide(L)' 'MRYRPGADSPAAGDPGAAARAAQPQRWTQTDITDLRRRLALGETESQIADGLMRPQEDIRRMAARLGLLSRLIPPQG' A
#
# COMPACT_ATOMS: atom_id res chain seq x y z
N MET A 1 17.08 -13.54 50.42
CA MET A 1 17.75 -13.52 49.10
C MET A 1 17.13 -14.60 48.21
N ARG A 2 16.33 -14.23 47.20
CA ARG A 2 16.14 -15.02 45.97
C ARG A 2 16.02 -14.05 44.79
N TYR A 3 16.67 -14.46 43.72
CA TYR A 3 17.20 -13.71 42.59
C TYR A 3 16.10 -13.15 41.65
N ARG A 4 16.36 -11.98 41.06
CA ARG A 4 15.59 -11.37 39.96
C ARG A 4 16.36 -11.62 38.65
N PRO A 5 15.85 -12.39 37.69
CA PRO A 5 16.38 -12.38 36.33
C PRO A 5 15.51 -11.47 35.45
N GLY A 6 16.19 -10.60 34.70
CA GLY A 6 15.58 -9.68 33.76
C GLY A 6 15.11 -10.34 32.46
N ALA A 7 14.15 -9.66 31.85
CA ALA A 7 13.94 -9.49 30.42
C ALA A 7 13.13 -8.18 30.36
N ASP A 8 13.72 -7.03 30.06
CA ASP A 8 14.08 -6.63 28.70
C ASP A 8 13.32 -7.42 27.63
N SER A 9 12.05 -7.06 27.46
CA SER A 9 11.35 -7.25 26.20
C SER A 9 10.79 -5.89 25.80
N PRO A 10 11.53 -5.06 25.04
CA PRO A 10 10.93 -3.97 24.32
C PRO A 10 10.10 -4.53 23.14
N ALA A 11 9.07 -3.78 22.77
CA ALA A 11 8.32 -3.93 21.53
C ALA A 11 7.32 -5.10 21.43
N ALA A 12 6.28 -5.07 22.27
CA ALA A 12 4.95 -5.27 21.69
C ALA A 12 4.61 -3.98 20.94
N GLY A 13 5.13 -3.86 19.72
CA GLY A 13 4.75 -2.80 18.79
C GLY A 13 3.23 -2.78 18.73
N ASP A 14 2.66 -1.66 19.12
CA ASP A 14 1.23 -1.45 19.27
C ASP A 14 0.50 -1.97 18.01
N PRO A 15 -0.23 -3.11 18.05
CA PRO A 15 -0.94 -3.60 16.88
C PRO A 15 -2.07 -2.63 16.46
N GLY A 16 -2.38 -1.64 17.32
CA GLY A 16 -3.30 -0.55 17.03
C GLY A 16 -2.75 0.54 16.10
N ALA A 17 -1.42 0.65 15.92
CA ALA A 17 -0.82 1.64 15.03
C ALA A 17 -0.98 1.26 13.55
N ALA A 18 -0.81 -0.03 13.21
CA ALA A 18 -1.02 -0.54 11.85
C ALA A 18 -2.52 -0.49 11.44
N ALA A 19 -3.43 -0.70 12.40
CA ALA A 19 -4.87 -0.69 12.14
C ALA A 19 -5.46 0.72 11.95
N ARG A 20 -4.89 1.76 12.58
CA ARG A 20 -5.34 3.17 12.42
C ARG A 20 -4.93 3.80 11.09
N ALA A 21 -4.01 3.19 10.34
CA ALA A 21 -3.63 3.62 9.00
C ALA A 21 -4.63 3.19 7.90
N ALA A 22 -5.60 2.31 8.23
CA ALA A 22 -6.54 1.75 7.26
C ALA A 22 -7.85 2.56 7.11
N GLN A 23 -7.83 3.86 7.36
CA GLN A 23 -8.94 4.69 6.89
C GLN A 23 -8.83 4.82 5.37
N PRO A 24 -9.92 4.70 4.60
CA PRO A 24 -9.89 4.84 3.15
C PRO A 24 -9.50 6.28 2.82
N GLN A 25 -8.21 6.53 2.68
CA GLN A 25 -7.68 7.83 2.36
C GLN A 25 -8.26 8.20 1.00
N ARG A 26 -8.99 9.32 0.94
CA ARG A 26 -9.58 9.77 -0.32
C ARG A 26 -8.46 9.89 -1.36
N TRP A 27 -8.71 9.36 -2.55
CA TRP A 27 -7.78 9.52 -3.65
C TRP A 27 -7.79 10.98 -4.10
N THR A 28 -6.67 11.64 -3.93
CA THR A 28 -6.48 13.01 -4.43
C THR A 28 -6.09 12.97 -5.91
N GLN A 29 -6.22 14.11 -6.59
CA GLN A 29 -5.76 14.21 -7.97
C GLN A 29 -4.24 14.00 -8.09
N THR A 30 -3.48 14.36 -7.06
CA THR A 30 -2.05 14.07 -6.95
C THR A 30 -1.79 12.57 -6.88
N ASP A 31 -2.48 11.84 -6.00
CA ASP A 31 -2.35 10.37 -5.89
C ASP A 31 -2.66 9.67 -7.23
N ILE A 32 -3.72 10.13 -7.92
CA ILE A 32 -4.14 9.57 -9.21
C ILE A 32 -3.08 9.86 -10.29
N THR A 33 -2.49 11.05 -10.28
CA THR A 33 -1.44 11.44 -11.23
C THR A 33 -0.18 10.61 -10.99
N ASP A 34 0.19 10.41 -9.73
CA ASP A 34 1.35 9.61 -9.34
C ASP A 34 1.14 8.13 -9.69
N LEU A 35 -0.01 7.55 -9.36
CA LEU A 35 -0.39 6.19 -9.78
C LEU A 35 -0.25 5.99 -11.30
N ARG A 36 -0.77 6.93 -12.10
CA ARG A 36 -0.68 6.86 -13.57
C ARG A 36 0.77 6.92 -14.05
N ARG A 37 1.59 7.80 -13.45
CA ARG A 37 3.00 7.95 -13.80
C ARG A 37 3.77 6.65 -13.51
N ARG A 38 3.60 6.09 -12.31
CA ARG A 38 4.30 4.86 -11.91
C ARG A 38 3.89 3.63 -12.71
N LEU A 39 2.60 3.49 -13.01
CA LEU A 39 2.12 2.46 -13.93
C LEU A 39 2.70 2.63 -15.34
N ALA A 40 2.84 3.87 -15.83
CA ALA A 40 3.48 4.13 -17.12
C ALA A 40 4.99 3.84 -17.12
N LEU A 41 5.65 3.91 -15.96
CA LEU A 41 7.04 3.50 -15.77
C LEU A 41 7.20 1.97 -15.67
N GLY A 42 6.10 1.21 -15.62
CA GLY A 42 6.12 -0.24 -15.46
C GLY A 42 6.39 -0.71 -14.03
N GLU A 43 6.23 0.17 -13.04
CA GLU A 43 6.34 -0.21 -11.64
C GLU A 43 5.25 -1.22 -11.26
N THR A 44 5.58 -2.15 -10.37
CA THR A 44 4.64 -3.15 -9.88
C THR A 44 3.69 -2.56 -8.84
N GLU A 45 2.52 -3.18 -8.66
CA GLU A 45 1.53 -2.76 -7.67
C GLU A 45 2.14 -2.66 -6.24
N SER A 46 3.10 -3.51 -5.91
CA SER A 46 3.83 -3.47 -4.63
C SER A 46 4.72 -2.24 -4.48
N GLN A 47 5.42 -1.83 -5.54
CA GLN A 47 6.27 -0.62 -5.51
C GLN A 47 5.42 0.65 -5.42
N ILE A 48 4.30 0.66 -6.14
CA ILE A 48 3.34 1.77 -6.12
C ILE A 48 2.67 1.88 -4.75
N ALA A 49 2.29 0.74 -4.15
CA ALA A 49 1.71 0.68 -2.82
C ALA A 49 2.64 1.25 -1.75
N ASP A 50 3.93 0.88 -1.80
CA ASP A 50 4.96 1.40 -0.90
C ASP A 50 5.09 2.93 -1.02
N GLY A 51 5.27 3.45 -2.24
CA GLY A 51 5.50 4.88 -2.40
C GLY A 51 4.26 5.76 -2.35
N LEU A 52 3.05 5.20 -2.39
CA LEU A 52 1.81 5.90 -2.06
C LEU A 52 1.36 5.66 -0.61
N MET A 53 2.08 4.84 0.16
CA MET A 53 1.69 4.36 1.49
C MET A 53 0.24 3.86 1.54
N ARG A 54 -0.19 3.16 0.49
CA ARG A 54 -1.55 2.62 0.33
C ARG A 54 -1.50 1.11 0.16
N PRO A 55 -2.52 0.38 0.63
CA PRO A 55 -2.55 -1.07 0.46
C PRO A 55 -2.65 -1.42 -1.04
N GLN A 56 -1.95 -2.49 -1.44
CA GLN A 56 -1.91 -2.97 -2.82
C GLN A 56 -3.30 -3.20 -3.41
N GLU A 57 -4.25 -3.67 -2.60
CA GLU A 57 -5.63 -3.88 -3.04
C GLU A 57 -6.34 -2.56 -3.41
N ASP A 58 -6.05 -1.45 -2.71
CA ASP A 58 -6.60 -0.13 -3.04
C ASP A 58 -5.99 0.42 -4.33
N ILE A 59 -4.69 0.20 -4.54
CA ILE A 59 -3.99 0.49 -5.80
C ILE A 59 -4.65 -0.27 -6.96
N ARG A 60 -4.85 -1.58 -6.82
CA ARG A 60 -5.47 -2.43 -7.84
C ARG A 60 -6.90 -1.99 -8.16
N ARG A 61 -7.72 -1.73 -7.14
CA ARG A 61 -9.10 -1.23 -7.31
C ARG A 61 -9.12 0.11 -8.02
N MET A 62 -8.22 1.03 -7.67
CA MET A 62 -8.15 2.33 -8.31
C MET A 62 -7.63 2.24 -9.75
N ALA A 63 -6.59 1.45 -10.00
CA ALA A 63 -6.06 1.22 -11.34
C ALA A 63 -7.13 0.58 -12.27
N ALA A 64 -7.93 -0.35 -11.74
CA ALA A 64 -9.08 -0.91 -12.44
C ALA A 64 -10.15 0.16 -12.72
N ARG A 65 -10.51 0.96 -11.71
CA ARG A 65 -11.51 2.04 -11.82
C ARG A 65 -11.12 3.11 -12.85
N LEU A 66 -9.83 3.40 -12.97
CA LEU A 66 -9.28 4.34 -13.94
C LEU A 66 -9.07 3.72 -15.34
N GLY A 67 -9.37 2.42 -15.51
CA GLY A 67 -9.18 1.71 -16.78
C GLY A 67 -7.71 1.52 -17.18
N LEU A 68 -6.76 1.73 -16.26
CA LEU A 68 -5.33 1.69 -16.53
C LEU A 68 -4.82 0.25 -16.71
N LEU A 69 -5.49 -0.72 -16.08
CA LEU A 69 -5.19 -2.14 -16.22
C LEU A 69 -5.58 -2.71 -17.60
N SER A 70 -6.51 -2.07 -18.31
CA SER A 70 -6.96 -2.53 -19.64
C SER A 70 -5.90 -2.32 -20.72
N ARG A 71 -4.91 -1.44 -20.50
CA ARG A 71 -3.86 -1.15 -21.48
C ARG A 71 -2.72 -2.17 -21.45
N LEU A 72 -2.66 -3.03 -20.43
CA LEU A 72 -1.64 -4.06 -20.28
C LEU A 72 -2.10 -5.44 -20.81
N ILE A 73 -3.37 -5.57 -21.21
CA ILE A 73 -3.93 -6.80 -21.76
C ILE A 73 -4.07 -6.58 -23.28
N PRO A 74 -3.29 -7.24 -24.15
CA PRO A 74 -3.56 -7.22 -25.59
C PRO A 74 -4.98 -7.79 -25.82
N PRO A 75 -5.76 -7.26 -26.78
CA PRO A 75 -7.04 -7.85 -27.13
C PRO A 75 -6.79 -9.30 -27.53
N GLN A 76 -7.31 -10.24 -26.74
CA GLN A 76 -7.36 -11.63 -27.16
C GLN A 76 -8.39 -11.70 -28.28
N GLY A 77 -7.88 -11.83 -29.51
CA GLY A 77 -8.66 -12.19 -30.68
C GLY A 77 -9.11 -13.65 -30.64
#